data_AF-A0A2D9K8C6-F1
#
_entry.id   AF-A0A2D9K8C6-F1
#
_cell.length_a   1.000
_cell.length_b   1.000
_cell.length_c   1.000
_cell.angle_alpha   90.00
_cell.angle_beta   90.00
_cell.angle_gamma   90.00
#
_symmetry.space_group_name_H-M   'P 1'
#
loop_
_entity.id
_entity.type
_entity.pdbx_description
1 polymer ?
#
loop_
_entity_poly.entity_id
_entity_poly.type
_entity_poly.pdbx_seq_one_letter_code
_entity_poly.pdbx_strand_id
1 'polypeptide(L)' 'MSCDELWYARNAIYADNGYCFETRRARRAFGRSCFPPYGELSGPDRREVAAIQRWERRKGCR' A
#
# COMPACT_ATOMS: atom_id res chain seq x y z
N MET A 1 12.84 -8.16 3.83
CA MET A 1 12.16 -7.12 3.04
C MET A 1 12.81 -6.94 1.67
N SER A 2 12.30 -7.74 0.73
CA SER A 2 12.40 -7.60 -0.72
C SER A 2 11.52 -6.45 -1.21
N CYS A 3 11.65 -6.08 -2.48
CA CYS A 3 10.78 -5.06 -3.08
C CYS A 3 9.30 -5.49 -3.11
N ASP A 4 9.03 -6.78 -3.28
CA ASP A 4 7.66 -7.29 -3.24
C ASP A 4 7.07 -7.25 -1.84
N GLU A 5 7.89 -7.51 -0.80
CA GLU A 5 7.46 -7.38 0.59
C GLU A 5 7.15 -5.92 0.94
N LEU A 6 7.97 -4.97 0.50
CA LEU A 6 7.73 -3.53 0.71
C LEU A 6 6.50 -3.04 -0.05
N TRP A 7 6.36 -3.44 -1.31
CA TRP A 7 5.17 -3.15 -2.10
C TRP A 7 3.93 -3.70 -1.40
N TYR A 8 3.96 -4.94 -0.94
CA TYR A 8 2.82 -5.56 -0.27
C TYR A 8 2.48 -4.80 1.03
N ALA A 9 3.46 -4.52 1.89
CA ALA A 9 3.27 -3.80 3.13
C ALA A 9 2.66 -2.40 2.91
N ARG A 10 3.17 -1.65 1.91
CA ARG A 10 2.63 -0.34 1.55
C ARG A 10 1.17 -0.43 1.13
N ASN A 11 0.85 -1.38 0.26
CA ASN A 11 -0.51 -1.54 -0.27
C ASN A 11 -1.47 -2.15 0.76
N ALA A 12 -0.99 -2.93 1.73
CA ALA A 12 -1.81 -3.42 2.83
C ALA A 12 -2.42 -2.26 3.64
N ILE A 13 -1.63 -1.23 3.92
CA ILE A 13 -2.13 -0.02 4.62
C ILE A 13 -3.25 0.66 3.82
N TYR A 14 -3.11 0.74 2.50
CA TYR A 14 -4.17 1.27 1.64
C TYR A 14 -5.41 0.36 1.62
N ALA A 15 -5.21 -0.95 1.62
CA ALA A 15 -6.30 -1.93 1.67
C ALA A 15 -7.10 -1.82 2.97
N ASP A 16 -6.41 -1.69 4.11
CA ASP A 16 -7.02 -1.51 5.43
C ASP A 16 -7.85 -0.22 5.52
N ASN A 17 -7.44 0.82 4.77
CA ASN A 17 -8.16 2.08 4.65
C ASN A 17 -9.22 2.07 3.53
N GLY A 18 -9.49 0.92 2.91
CA GLY A 18 -10.56 0.74 1.92
C GLY A 18 -10.25 1.30 0.52
N TYR A 19 -8.98 1.43 0.15
CA TYR A 19 -8.58 1.96 -1.16
C TYR A 19 -9.08 1.10 -2.35
N CYS A 20 -9.55 1.76 -3.41
CA CYS A 20 -9.99 1.10 -4.64
C CYS A 20 -8.82 0.75 -5.56
N PHE A 21 -8.33 -0.48 -5.51
CA PHE A 21 -7.23 -0.91 -6.37
C PHE A 21 -7.64 -1.09 -7.84
N GLU A 22 -6.91 -0.43 -8.74
CA GLU A 22 -7.14 -0.50 -10.19
C GLU A 22 -6.25 -1.52 -10.90
N THR A 23 -5.02 -1.71 -10.40
CA THR A 23 -4.04 -2.57 -11.07
C THR A 23 -4.39 -4.05 -10.90
N ARG A 24 -4.13 -4.88 -11.93
CA ARG A 24 -4.36 -6.33 -11.86
C ARG A 24 -3.56 -6.99 -10.72
N ARG A 25 -2.34 -6.51 -10.46
CA ARG A 25 -1.47 -7.02 -9.38
C ARG A 25 -2.10 -6.75 -8.02
N ALA A 26 -2.49 -5.51 -7.74
CA ALA A 26 -3.08 -5.16 -6.46
C ALA A 26 -4.46 -5.82 -6.24
N ARG A 27 -5.29 -5.89 -7.30
CA ARG A 27 -6.58 -6.58 -7.23
C ARG A 27 -6.48 -8.08 -6.96
N ARG A 28 -5.42 -8.73 -7.43
CA ARG A 28 -5.15 -10.14 -7.10
C ARG A 28 -4.70 -10.32 -5.64
N ALA A 29 -3.98 -9.35 -5.08
CA ALA A 29 -3.46 -9.42 -3.72
C ALA A 29 -4.49 -9.00 -2.66
N PHE A 30 -5.28 -7.96 -2.93
CA PHE A 30 -6.16 -7.30 -1.95
C PHE A 30 -7.65 -7.31 -2.34
N GLY A 31 -7.98 -7.82 -3.54
CA GLY A 31 -9.35 -7.87 -4.03
C GLY A 31 -9.79 -6.63 -4.81
N ARG A 32 -11.06 -6.66 -5.24
CA ARG A 32 -11.67 -5.61 -6.09
C ARG A 32 -12.59 -4.66 -5.31
N SER A 33 -13.01 -5.07 -4.12
CA SER A 33 -13.97 -4.34 -3.29
C SER A 33 -13.25 -3.21 -2.57
N CYS A 34 -13.86 -2.04 -2.52
CA CYS A 34 -13.42 -0.91 -1.70
C CYS A 34 -14.58 -0.37 -0.86
N PHE A 35 -14.25 0.38 0.20
CA PHE A 35 -15.19 0.85 1.19
C PHE A 35 -14.77 2.23 1.73
N PRO A 36 -15.70 3.08 2.22
CA PRO A 36 -15.36 4.33 2.88
C PRO A 36 -14.38 4.07 4.05
N PRO A 37 -13.29 4.84 4.20
CA PRO A 37 -13.05 6.16 3.61
C PRO A 37 -12.25 6.16 2.29
N TYR A 38 -12.23 5.05 1.56
CA TYR A 38 -11.66 4.94 0.20
C TYR A 38 -10.17 5.26 0.09
N GLY A 39 -9.40 4.85 1.10
CA GLY A 39 -7.94 5.01 1.14
C GLY A 39 -7.47 6.32 1.76
N GLU A 40 -8.37 7.05 2.42
CA GLU A 40 -7.95 8.17 3.26
C GLU A 40 -7.09 7.67 4.42
N LEU A 41 -5.81 8.06 4.43
CA LEU A 41 -4.87 7.63 5.44
C LEU A 41 -4.92 8.52 6.68
N SER A 42 -4.91 7.89 7.85
CA SER A 42 -4.68 8.57 9.12
C SER A 42 -3.25 9.14 9.23
N GLY A 43 -3.01 10.03 10.20
CA GLY A 43 -1.67 10.57 10.45
C GLY A 43 -0.59 9.48 10.69
N PRO A 44 -0.86 8.46 11.52
CA PRO A 44 0.02 7.29 11.67
C PRO A 44 0.25 6.53 10.36
N ASP A 45 -0.80 6.23 9.60
CA ASP A 45 -0.68 5.46 8.35
C ASP A 45 0.19 6.18 7.32
N ARG A 46 0.03 7.51 7.22
CA ARG A 46 0.89 8.33 6.33
C ARG A 46 2.36 8.24 6.73
N ARG A 47 2.67 8.21 8.03
CA ARG A 47 4.05 8.07 8.53
C ARG A 47 4.62 6.69 8.19
N GLU A 48 3.80 5.66 8.30
CA GLU A 48 4.20 4.28 8.00
C GLU A 48 4.44 4.09 6.50
N VAL A 49 3.50 4.53 5.65
CA VAL A 49 3.68 4.54 4.19
C VAL A 49 4.95 5.30 3.80
N ALA A 50 5.21 6.46 4.41
CA ALA A 50 6.43 7.22 4.15
C ALA A 50 7.70 6.45 4.58
N ALA A 51 7.65 5.68 5.67
CA ALA A 51 8.76 4.83 6.09
C ALA A 51 9.04 3.71 5.09
N ILE A 52 7.99 3.04 4.61
CA ILE A 52 8.10 1.97 3.60
C ILE A 52 8.67 2.54 2.29
N GLN A 53 8.15 3.68 1.82
CA GLN A 53 8.65 4.35 0.60
C GLN A 53 10.12 4.76 0.70
N ARG A 54 10.63 5.11 1.89
CA ARG A 54 12.07 5.37 2.09
C ARG A 54 12.89 4.10 1.85
N TRP A 55 12.41 2.95 2.32
CA TRP A 55 13.05 1.66 2.08
C TRP A 55 12.96 1.23 0.61
N GLU A 56 11.82 1.45 -0.05
CA GLU A 56 11.65 1.19 -1.49
C GLU A 56 12.68 1.97 -2.31
N ARG A 57 12.86 3.27 -2.01
CA ARG A 57 13.86 4.12 -2.65
C ARG A 57 15.29 3.64 -2.39
N ARG A 58 15.62 3.33 -1.14
CA ARG A 58 16.96 2.82 -0.76
C ARG A 58 17.33 1.52 -1.49
N LYS A 59 16.34 0.67 -1.78
CA LYS A 59 16.52 -0.60 -2.47
C LYS A 59 16.35 -0.53 -3.99
N GLY A 60 15.96 0.62 -4.54
CA GLY A 60 15.74 0.79 -5.98
C GLY A 60 14.54 0.00 -6.51
N CYS A 61 13.51 -0.19 -5.68
CA CYS A 61 12.30 -0.89 -6.10
C CYS A 61 11.57 -0.10 -7.21
N ARG A 62 11.10 -0.81 -8.25
CA ARG A 62 10.38 -0.26 -9.40
C ARG A 62 8.88 -0.54 -9.32
#